data_AF-A0A7W9BGT4-F1
#
_entry.id   AF-A0A7W9BGT4-F1
#
_cell.length_a   1.000
_cell.length_b   1.000
_cell.length_c   1.000
_cell.angle_alpha   90.00
_cell.angle_beta   90.00
_cell.angle_gamma   90.00
#
_symmetry.space_group_name_H-M   'P 1'
#
loop_
_entity.id
_entity.type
_entity.pdbx_description
1 polymer ?
#
loop_
_entity_poly.entity_id
_entity_poly.type
_entity_poly.pdbx_seq_one_letter_code
_entity_poly.pdbx_strand_id
1 'polypeptide(L)'
;MNFTDACDLLEGNSNIAIRKVPNPAQPNSKAEDARRIWNAATSIVGTPADVYLARRGIPLSRIALQPNLRFAKLKFDGSEALHPALVAAVRDVRGEITGIQRTYLTEEGEKLCVDAKRSLGTIRGGAIRLSSGGDEDDLGAIYLCEGLEDGLSLLRLQGDAPVWVAAGAGMMEAVKLPATTTNVRIVPDNDFAGRSAALRAGVKFTKQGVFVHLNRLPDEFKDYNEFLLHHLASPVSPEADPGEESGA
;
A
#
# COMPACT_ATOMS: atom_id res chain seq x y z
N MET A 1 5.63 -14.19 -40.37
CA MET A 1 5.98 -14.98 -39.18
C MET A 1 5.09 -16.20 -39.18
N ASN A 2 5.69 -17.41 -39.19
CA ASN A 2 4.99 -18.68 -39.36
C ASN A 2 4.61 -19.25 -37.98
N PHE A 3 3.46 -19.94 -37.91
CA PHE A 3 2.89 -20.63 -36.76
C PHE A 3 3.86 -21.55 -36.00
N THR A 4 4.91 -22.04 -36.66
CA THR A 4 5.97 -22.87 -36.03
C THR A 4 6.86 -22.06 -35.07
N ASP A 5 7.03 -20.75 -35.27
CA ASP A 5 7.84 -19.89 -34.37
C ASP A 5 7.10 -19.55 -33.06
N ALA A 6 5.79 -19.81 -32.99
CA ALA A 6 4.98 -19.53 -31.80
C ALA A 6 4.99 -20.66 -30.76
N CYS A 7 5.43 -21.86 -31.13
CA CYS A 7 5.44 -23.03 -30.23
C CYS A 7 6.71 -23.14 -29.37
N ASP A 8 7.84 -22.57 -29.79
CA ASP A 8 9.07 -22.53 -28.99
C ASP A 8 9.00 -21.50 -27.83
N LEU A 9 7.97 -20.66 -27.78
CA LEU A 9 7.73 -19.70 -26.69
C LEU A 9 6.96 -20.32 -25.50
N LEU A 10 6.48 -21.56 -25.62
CA LEU A 10 5.60 -22.20 -24.62
C LEU A 10 6.23 -23.39 -23.88
N GLU A 11 7.49 -23.73 -24.16
CA GLU A 11 8.26 -24.72 -23.39
C GLU A 11 9.40 -24.08 -22.58
N GLY A 12 9.09 -22.95 -21.95
CA GLY A 12 9.94 -22.38 -20.90
C GLY A 12 9.62 -23.04 -19.57
N ASN A 13 10.29 -24.16 -19.26
CA ASN A 13 10.42 -24.71 -17.91
C ASN A 13 10.70 -23.57 -16.92
N SER A 14 9.67 -23.06 -16.27
CA SER A 14 9.76 -22.02 -15.26
C SER A 14 10.18 -22.67 -13.94
N ASN A 15 11.42 -23.15 -13.93
CA ASN A 15 12.20 -23.18 -12.71
C ASN A 15 12.40 -21.72 -12.27
N ILE A 16 11.40 -21.18 -11.57
CA ILE A 16 11.55 -19.94 -10.82
C ILE A 16 12.63 -20.25 -9.77
N ALA A 17 13.87 -19.89 -10.09
CA ALA A 17 14.97 -19.98 -9.16
C ALA A 17 14.70 -18.97 -8.03
N ILE A 18 14.07 -19.45 -6.96
CA ILE A 18 13.97 -18.73 -5.69
C ILE A 18 15.42 -18.58 -5.19
N ARG A 19 16.02 -17.43 -5.44
CA ARG A 19 17.38 -17.14 -4.95
C ARG A 19 17.33 -17.05 -3.42
N LYS A 20 17.95 -18.02 -2.76
CA LYS A 20 18.20 -18.02 -1.31
C LYS A 20 19.02 -16.77 -0.97
N VAL A 21 18.49 -15.92 -0.09
CA VAL A 21 19.19 -14.72 0.39
C VAL A 21 20.40 -15.18 1.23
N PRO A 22 21.63 -14.72 0.94
CA PRO A 22 22.81 -15.05 1.75
C PRO A 22 22.70 -14.45 3.16
N ASN A 23 23.19 -15.17 4.17
CA ASN A 23 23.28 -14.67 5.54
C ASN A 23 24.43 -13.65 5.65
N PRO A 24 24.23 -12.46 6.26
CA PRO A 24 25.26 -11.41 6.24
C PRO A 24 26.40 -11.64 7.24
N ALA A 25 27.59 -11.17 6.84
CA ALA A 25 28.86 -11.32 7.56
C ALA A 25 29.23 -10.14 8.50
N GLN A 26 28.34 -9.18 8.76
CA GLN A 26 28.51 -8.09 9.74
C GLN A 26 27.13 -7.60 10.25
N PRO A 27 27.02 -6.95 11.44
CA PRO A 27 25.75 -6.41 11.92
C PRO A 27 25.31 -5.24 11.04
N ASN A 28 24.56 -5.54 9.99
CA ASN A 28 23.92 -4.53 9.16
C ASN A 28 22.84 -3.81 9.97
N SER A 29 22.66 -2.53 9.70
CA SER A 29 21.51 -1.79 10.20
C SER A 29 20.21 -2.45 9.71
N LYS A 30 19.14 -2.44 10.52
CA LYS A 30 17.83 -2.99 10.12
C LYS A 30 17.31 -2.41 8.79
N ALA A 31 17.74 -1.20 8.43
CA ALA A 31 17.40 -0.55 7.16
C ALA A 31 18.10 -1.21 5.96
N GLU A 32 19.34 -1.68 6.10
CA GLU A 32 20.03 -2.43 5.05
C GLU A 32 19.40 -3.80 4.83
N ASP A 33 18.94 -4.48 5.88
CA ASP A 33 18.20 -5.73 5.74
C ASP A 33 16.86 -5.51 5.01
N ALA A 34 16.14 -4.43 5.32
CA ALA A 34 14.94 -4.04 4.60
C ALA A 34 15.22 -3.78 3.12
N ARG A 35 16.29 -3.03 2.79
CA ARG A 35 16.72 -2.80 1.40
C ARG A 35 17.13 -4.08 0.69
N ARG A 36 17.80 -5.01 1.36
CA ARG A 36 18.17 -6.32 0.79
C ARG A 36 16.93 -7.12 0.41
N ILE A 37 15.95 -7.21 1.31
CA ILE A 37 14.67 -7.89 1.02
C ILE A 37 13.96 -7.20 -0.14
N TRP A 38 13.85 -5.87 -0.09
CA TRP A 38 13.22 -5.09 -1.17
C TRP A 38 13.85 -5.37 -2.53
N ASN A 39 15.18 -5.29 -2.62
CA ASN A 39 15.92 -5.49 -3.87
C ASN A 39 15.82 -6.92 -4.41
N ALA A 40 15.68 -7.92 -3.54
CA ALA A 40 15.50 -9.31 -3.92
C ALA A 40 14.04 -9.69 -4.23
N ALA A 41 13.07 -8.88 -3.78
CA ALA A 41 11.66 -9.11 -4.01
C ALA A 41 11.27 -8.86 -5.49
N THR A 42 10.25 -9.58 -5.95
CA THR A 42 9.83 -9.62 -7.36
C THR A 42 8.50 -8.89 -7.57
N SER A 43 8.03 -8.86 -8.82
CA SER A 43 6.68 -8.40 -9.13
C SER A 43 5.62 -9.17 -8.34
N ILE A 44 4.53 -8.49 -8.01
CA ILE A 44 3.35 -9.07 -7.37
C ILE A 44 2.44 -9.82 -8.33
N VAL A 45 2.53 -9.58 -9.64
CA VAL A 45 1.61 -10.17 -10.66
C VAL A 45 1.65 -11.70 -10.62
N GLY A 46 0.48 -12.34 -10.51
CA GLY A 46 0.35 -13.80 -10.50
C GLY A 46 0.83 -14.48 -9.21
N THR A 47 1.06 -13.70 -8.14
CA THR A 47 1.52 -14.24 -6.84
C THR A 47 0.36 -14.33 -5.83
N PRO A 48 0.53 -15.01 -4.69
CA PRO A 48 -0.47 -14.99 -3.61
C PRO A 48 -0.80 -13.57 -3.13
N ALA A 49 0.11 -12.60 -3.27
CA ALA A 49 -0.17 -11.20 -2.96
C ALA A 49 -1.15 -10.55 -3.95
N ASP A 50 -1.12 -10.93 -5.23
CA ASP A 50 -2.11 -10.51 -6.24
C ASP A 50 -3.50 -11.00 -5.86
N VAL A 51 -3.61 -12.30 -5.56
CA VAL A 51 -4.87 -12.93 -5.12
C VAL A 51 -5.40 -12.27 -3.84
N TYR A 52 -4.50 -12.01 -2.88
CA TYR A 52 -4.85 -11.33 -1.64
C TYR A 52 -5.46 -9.94 -1.90
N LEU A 53 -4.80 -9.10 -2.71
CA LEU A 53 -5.30 -7.76 -3.01
C LEU A 53 -6.61 -7.82 -3.82
N ALA A 54 -6.73 -8.74 -4.77
CA ALA A 54 -7.97 -8.94 -5.53
C ALA A 54 -9.16 -9.30 -4.62
N ARG A 55 -8.97 -10.19 -3.64
CA ARG A 55 -10.01 -10.54 -2.64
C ARG A 55 -10.40 -9.36 -1.74
N ARG A 56 -9.52 -8.38 -1.58
CA ARG A 56 -9.79 -7.13 -0.87
C ARG A 56 -10.45 -6.07 -1.75
N GLY A 57 -10.89 -6.43 -2.96
CA GLY A 57 -11.49 -5.50 -3.92
C GLY A 57 -10.46 -4.60 -4.61
N ILE A 58 -9.17 -4.98 -4.59
CA ILE A 58 -8.05 -4.19 -5.11
C ILE A 58 -7.22 -5.00 -6.15
N PRO A 59 -7.82 -5.52 -7.23
CA PRO A 59 -7.06 -6.09 -8.34
C PRO A 59 -6.06 -5.09 -8.92
N LEU A 60 -4.89 -5.59 -9.34
CA LEU A 60 -3.80 -4.77 -9.90
C LEU A 60 -4.23 -3.94 -11.11
N SER A 61 -5.19 -4.43 -11.89
CA SER A 61 -5.77 -3.71 -13.03
C SER A 61 -6.45 -2.39 -12.68
N ARG A 62 -6.75 -2.15 -11.39
CA ARG A 62 -7.44 -0.96 -10.91
C ARG A 62 -6.56 0.00 -10.11
N ILE A 63 -5.32 -0.40 -9.81
CA ILE A 63 -4.37 0.41 -9.03
C ILE A 63 -3.05 0.65 -9.78
N ALA A 64 -2.96 0.28 -11.07
CA ALA A 64 -1.73 0.26 -11.86
C ALA A 64 -0.57 -0.51 -11.16
N LEU A 65 0.56 -0.68 -11.83
CA LEU A 65 1.74 -1.28 -11.19
C LEU A 65 2.31 -0.31 -10.16
N GLN A 66 2.03 -0.58 -8.90
CA GLN A 66 2.52 0.20 -7.77
C GLN A 66 4.02 -0.04 -7.57
N PRO A 67 4.89 0.96 -7.82
CA PRO A 67 6.35 0.75 -7.76
C PRO A 67 6.85 0.39 -6.36
N ASN A 68 6.05 0.67 -5.33
CA ASN A 68 6.36 0.43 -3.93
C ASN A 68 5.73 -0.86 -3.36
N LEU A 69 5.18 -1.73 -4.21
CA LEU A 69 4.72 -3.07 -3.84
C LEU A 69 5.50 -4.18 -4.57
N ARG A 70 5.93 -5.19 -3.81
CA ARG A 70 6.66 -6.36 -4.31
C ARG A 70 6.21 -7.63 -3.59
N PHE A 71 6.68 -8.77 -4.09
CA PHE A 71 6.43 -10.09 -3.52
C PHE A 71 7.73 -10.77 -3.11
N ALA A 72 7.72 -11.48 -1.98
CA ALA A 72 8.82 -12.36 -1.58
C ALA A 72 8.29 -13.55 -0.78
N LYS A 73 9.06 -14.65 -0.70
CA LYS A 73 8.85 -15.72 0.28
C LYS A 73 9.86 -15.55 1.42
N LEU A 74 9.38 -15.30 2.64
CA LEU A 74 10.19 -14.91 3.79
C LEU A 74 9.88 -15.76 5.02
N LYS A 75 10.86 -15.93 5.91
CA LYS A 75 10.61 -16.51 7.24
C LYS A 75 9.69 -15.59 8.04
N PHE A 76 8.78 -16.18 8.80
CA PHE A 76 7.88 -15.48 9.73
C PHE A 76 8.23 -15.86 11.17
N ASP A 77 8.51 -14.87 12.03
CA ASP A 77 8.75 -15.01 13.47
C ASP A 77 9.64 -16.21 13.88
N GLY A 78 10.75 -16.42 13.16
CA GLY A 78 11.72 -17.48 13.45
C GLY A 78 11.37 -18.87 12.89
N SER A 79 10.26 -18.99 12.16
CA SER A 79 9.91 -20.20 11.41
C SER A 79 11.00 -20.56 10.39
N GLU A 80 11.27 -21.86 10.24
CA GLU A 80 12.12 -22.37 9.17
C GLU A 80 11.42 -22.39 7.80
N ALA A 81 10.08 -22.41 7.80
CA ALA A 81 9.28 -22.33 6.59
C ALA A 81 9.28 -20.90 6.02
N LEU A 82 9.32 -20.81 4.69
CA LEU A 82 9.13 -19.56 3.98
C LEU A 82 7.64 -19.38 3.66
N HIS A 83 7.13 -18.20 3.96
CA HIS A 83 5.75 -17.82 3.70
C HIS A 83 5.70 -16.75 2.60
N PRO A 84 4.74 -16.82 1.67
CA PRO A 84 4.38 -15.72 0.80
C PRO A 84 4.20 -14.41 1.58
N ALA A 85 4.73 -13.31 1.06
CA ALA A 85 4.62 -11.99 1.68
C ALA A 85 4.44 -10.89 0.64
N LEU A 86 3.42 -10.07 0.85
CA LEU A 86 3.29 -8.75 0.23
C LEU A 86 4.27 -7.81 0.93
N VAL A 87 5.20 -7.22 0.18
CA VAL A 87 6.25 -6.34 0.68
C VAL A 87 5.97 -4.93 0.18
N ALA A 88 5.76 -3.99 1.09
CA ALA A 88 5.57 -2.57 0.79
C ALA A 88 6.78 -1.75 1.25
N ALA A 89 7.35 -0.94 0.37
CA ALA A 89 8.49 -0.09 0.68
C ALA A 89 8.06 1.14 1.49
N VAL A 90 8.77 1.40 2.59
CA VAL A 90 8.68 2.67 3.33
C VAL A 90 9.84 3.56 2.91
N ARG A 91 9.51 4.77 2.44
CA ARG A 91 10.47 5.75 1.98
C ARG A 91 10.51 6.98 2.88
N ASP A 92 11.71 7.53 3.09
CA ASP A 92 11.86 8.83 3.75
C ASP A 92 11.47 10.00 2.82
N VAL A 93 11.61 11.24 3.30
CA VAL A 93 11.26 12.45 2.55
C VAL A 93 12.02 12.56 1.22
N ARG A 94 13.25 12.02 1.11
CA ARG A 94 14.09 12.05 -0.09
C ARG A 94 13.78 10.91 -1.07
N GLY A 95 12.79 10.08 -0.76
CA GLY A 95 12.44 8.92 -1.58
C GLY A 95 13.32 7.69 -1.29
N GLU A 96 14.22 7.74 -0.31
CA GLU A 96 15.11 6.61 -0.01
C GLU A 96 14.38 5.53 0.78
N ILE A 97 14.64 4.26 0.45
CA ILE A 97 14.04 3.14 1.19
C ILE A 97 14.72 3.01 2.54
N THR A 98 13.97 3.28 3.60
CA THR A 98 14.42 3.19 4.98
C THR A 98 13.87 1.97 5.69
N GLY A 99 12.76 1.40 5.20
CA GLY A 99 12.15 0.21 5.77
C GLY A 99 11.18 -0.47 4.81
N ILE A 100 10.59 -1.57 5.28
CA ILE A 100 9.52 -2.29 4.58
C ILE A 100 8.45 -2.70 5.58
N GLN A 101 7.20 -2.73 5.14
CA GLN A 101 6.12 -3.46 5.81
C GLN A 101 5.86 -4.76 5.03
N ARG A 102 5.78 -5.88 5.74
CA ARG A 102 5.48 -7.18 5.14
C ARG A 102 4.16 -7.70 5.69
N THR A 103 3.22 -8.03 4.81
CA THR A 103 2.00 -8.76 5.14
C THR A 103 2.19 -10.20 4.69
N TYR A 104 2.28 -11.11 5.66
CA TYR A 104 2.50 -12.53 5.42
C TYR A 104 1.19 -13.24 5.09
N LEU A 105 1.25 -14.13 4.10
CA LEU A 105 0.12 -14.77 3.46
C LEU A 105 0.31 -16.29 3.41
N THR A 106 -0.78 -17.02 3.19
CA THR A 106 -0.80 -18.41 2.73
C THR A 106 -0.47 -18.48 1.24
N GLU A 107 -0.25 -19.69 0.71
CA GLU A 107 -0.06 -19.89 -0.74
C GLU A 107 -1.35 -19.58 -1.53
N GLU A 108 -2.50 -19.67 -0.89
CA GLU A 108 -3.82 -19.38 -1.46
C GLU A 108 -4.16 -17.88 -1.47
N GLY A 109 -3.26 -17.03 -0.97
CA GLY A 109 -3.45 -15.58 -0.92
C GLY A 109 -4.34 -15.11 0.22
N GLU A 110 -4.36 -15.85 1.33
CA GLU A 110 -5.03 -15.44 2.57
C GLU A 110 -4.03 -14.87 3.55
N LYS A 111 -4.45 -13.91 4.38
CA LYS A 111 -3.60 -13.44 5.46
C LYS A 111 -3.40 -14.56 6.47
N LEU A 112 -2.16 -14.78 6.95
CA LEU A 112 -1.93 -15.79 8.00
C LEU A 112 -2.83 -15.48 9.22
N CYS A 113 -3.37 -16.53 9.85
CA CYS A 113 -4.28 -16.43 11.00
C CYS A 113 -3.54 -16.10 12.32
N VAL A 114 -2.68 -15.09 12.27
CA VAL A 114 -1.87 -14.52 13.35
C VAL A 114 -1.71 -13.02 13.10
N ASP A 115 -0.98 -12.31 13.94
CA ASP A 115 -0.51 -10.97 13.57
C ASP A 115 0.51 -11.05 12.44
N ALA A 116 0.01 -11.08 11.20
CA ALA A 116 0.77 -11.35 10.00
C ALA A 116 1.49 -10.13 9.43
N LYS A 117 1.46 -8.97 10.10
CA LYS A 117 2.15 -7.75 9.64
C LYS A 117 3.44 -7.54 10.41
N ARG A 118 4.57 -7.42 9.70
CA ARG A 118 5.88 -7.14 10.30
C ARG A 118 6.63 -6.06 9.54
N SER A 119 6.99 -5.00 10.26
CA SER A 119 7.90 -3.98 9.75
C SER A 119 9.37 -4.36 9.97
N LEU A 120 10.25 -3.92 9.08
CA LEU A 120 11.70 -4.03 9.20
C LEU A 120 12.37 -2.74 8.74
N GLY A 121 13.44 -2.33 9.41
CA GLY A 121 14.11 -1.07 9.15
C GLY A 121 13.48 0.11 9.89
N THR A 122 13.70 1.31 9.36
CA THR A 122 13.23 2.58 9.93
C THR A 122 11.93 2.98 9.27
N ILE A 123 10.82 2.79 10.00
CA ILE A 123 9.47 3.19 9.55
C ILE A 123 9.16 4.63 9.95
N ARG A 124 9.55 5.00 11.19
CA ARG A 124 9.26 6.31 11.76
C ARG A 124 9.85 7.42 10.88
N GLY A 125 9.00 8.33 10.43
CA GLY A 125 9.42 9.44 9.56
C GLY A 125 9.25 9.19 8.07
N GLY A 126 9.05 7.94 7.65
CA GLY A 126 8.75 7.59 6.27
C GLY A 126 7.28 7.24 6.05
N ALA A 127 6.94 6.93 4.79
CA ALA A 127 5.63 6.45 4.39
C ALA A 127 5.75 5.47 3.20
N ILE A 128 4.76 4.60 3.02
CA ILE A 128 4.57 3.86 1.77
C ILE A 128 3.84 4.82 0.82
N ARG A 129 4.48 5.19 -0.28
CA ARG A 129 3.94 6.13 -1.28
C ARG A 129 3.28 5.33 -2.41
N LEU A 130 1.98 5.49 -2.63
CA LEU A 130 1.19 4.71 -3.60
C LEU A 130 0.82 5.51 -4.87
N SER A 131 1.48 6.65 -5.11
CA SER A 131 1.16 7.54 -6.24
C SER A 131 1.59 6.98 -7.60
N SER A 132 0.71 7.08 -8.59
CA SER A 132 0.99 6.88 -10.01
C SER A 132 1.63 8.13 -10.61
N GLY A 133 2.96 8.18 -10.69
CA GLY A 133 3.65 8.94 -11.76
C GLY A 133 3.62 10.48 -11.73
N GLY A 134 3.70 11.14 -10.57
CA GLY A 134 4.08 12.56 -10.46
C GLY A 134 5.45 12.71 -9.80
N ASP A 135 6.14 13.84 -10.02
CA ASP A 135 7.29 14.22 -9.19
C ASP A 135 6.84 14.19 -7.73
N GLU A 136 7.46 13.33 -6.91
CA GLU A 136 7.08 13.14 -5.50
C GLU A 136 7.24 14.44 -4.66
N ASP A 137 7.77 15.49 -5.28
CA ASP A 137 8.01 16.81 -4.74
C ASP A 137 6.98 17.87 -5.17
N ASP A 138 5.96 17.57 -5.99
CA ASP A 138 4.85 18.52 -6.29
C ASP A 138 3.47 17.87 -6.13
N LEU A 139 3.20 17.42 -4.91
CA LEU A 139 2.05 16.55 -4.61
C LEU A 139 0.73 17.30 -4.36
N GLY A 140 0.73 18.63 -4.29
CA GLY A 140 -0.45 19.43 -3.94
C GLY A 140 -1.12 18.96 -2.63
N ALA A 141 -2.12 18.07 -2.74
CA ALA A 141 -2.80 17.44 -1.61
C ALA A 141 -2.50 15.94 -1.50
N ILE A 142 -2.01 15.52 -0.32
CA ILE A 142 -1.71 14.11 0.00
C ILE A 142 -2.85 13.50 0.82
N TYR A 143 -3.30 12.31 0.44
CA TYR A 143 -4.12 11.47 1.31
C TYR A 143 -3.21 10.63 2.22
N LEU A 144 -3.44 10.67 3.53
CA LEU A 144 -2.66 9.94 4.52
C LEU A 144 -3.56 8.97 5.30
N CYS A 145 -3.25 7.69 5.27
CA CYS A 145 -3.95 6.65 6.03
C CYS A 145 -2.98 5.79 6.85
N GLU A 146 -3.54 4.92 7.68
CA GLU A 146 -2.77 4.02 8.55
C GLU A 146 -2.29 2.76 7.82
N GLY A 147 -3.23 2.04 7.20
CA GLY A 147 -3.07 0.71 6.64
C GLY A 147 -2.81 0.70 5.14
N LEU A 148 -2.07 -0.31 4.68
CA LEU A 148 -1.76 -0.50 3.26
C LEU A 148 -3.03 -0.77 2.44
N GLU A 149 -3.90 -1.63 2.96
CA GLU A 149 -5.16 -2.00 2.30
C GLU A 149 -6.08 -0.78 2.17
N ASP A 150 -6.12 0.10 3.18
CA ASP A 150 -6.87 1.35 3.14
C ASP A 150 -6.29 2.34 2.14
N GLY A 151 -4.96 2.46 2.09
CA GLY A 151 -4.29 3.32 1.12
C GLY A 151 -4.52 2.87 -0.33
N LEU A 152 -4.46 1.57 -0.57
CA LEU A 152 -4.77 1.02 -1.90
C LEU A 152 -6.26 1.14 -2.25
N SER A 153 -7.14 1.08 -1.24
CA SER A 153 -8.58 1.31 -1.43
C SER A 153 -8.88 2.77 -1.76
N LEU A 154 -8.21 3.70 -1.08
CA LEU A 154 -8.23 5.14 -1.38
C LEU A 154 -7.75 5.39 -2.80
N LEU A 155 -6.60 4.84 -3.18
CA LEU A 155 -6.03 4.99 -4.51
C LEU A 155 -7.03 4.52 -5.59
N ARG A 156 -7.67 3.36 -5.37
CA ARG A 156 -8.68 2.83 -6.29
C ARG A 156 -9.87 3.78 -6.49
N LEU A 157 -10.34 4.45 -5.44
CA LEU A 157 -11.51 5.34 -5.52
C LEU A 157 -11.16 6.79 -5.91
N GLN A 158 -9.96 7.25 -5.56
CA GLN A 158 -9.52 8.64 -5.79
C GLN A 158 -8.70 8.81 -7.09
N GLY A 159 -8.37 7.72 -7.79
CA GLY A 159 -7.59 7.76 -9.03
C GLY A 159 -6.13 8.14 -8.76
N ASP A 160 -5.61 9.14 -9.47
CA ASP A 160 -4.19 9.54 -9.43
C ASP A 160 -3.81 10.40 -8.22
N ALA A 161 -4.69 10.53 -7.22
CA ALA A 161 -4.38 11.29 -6.01
C ALA A 161 -3.18 10.66 -5.26
N PRO A 162 -2.21 11.46 -4.77
CA PRO A 162 -1.12 10.93 -3.98
C PRO A 162 -1.61 10.31 -2.67
N VAL A 163 -1.48 8.99 -2.52
CA VAL A 163 -1.83 8.28 -1.29
C VAL A 163 -0.58 7.80 -0.57
N TRP A 164 -0.47 8.16 0.70
CA TRP A 164 0.62 7.81 1.59
C TRP A 164 0.08 6.97 2.75
N VAL A 165 0.83 5.93 3.12
CA VAL A 165 0.49 5.03 4.22
C VAL A 165 1.54 5.15 5.31
N ALA A 166 1.10 5.47 6.53
CA ALA A 166 1.99 5.62 7.68
C ALA A 166 2.62 4.28 8.15
N ALA A 167 2.02 3.15 7.77
CA ALA A 167 2.37 1.81 8.20
C ALA A 167 2.15 1.60 9.72
N GLY A 168 1.01 2.10 10.22
CA GLY A 168 0.52 1.93 11.60
C GLY A 168 0.20 3.26 12.32
N ALA A 169 -0.78 3.23 13.23
CA ALA A 169 -1.30 4.40 13.96
C ALA A 169 -0.19 5.22 14.62
N GLY A 170 0.74 4.52 15.29
CA GLY A 170 1.86 5.15 16.01
C GLY A 170 2.90 5.83 15.12
N MET A 171 2.84 5.62 13.80
CA MET A 171 3.76 6.20 12.83
C MET A 171 3.19 7.43 12.14
N MET A 172 1.87 7.62 12.14
CA MET A 172 1.18 8.67 11.37
C MET A 172 1.65 10.08 11.69
N GLU A 173 1.71 10.44 12.98
CA GLU A 173 2.24 11.74 13.42
C GLU A 173 3.72 11.91 13.05
N ALA A 174 4.47 10.82 12.89
CA ALA A 174 5.89 10.89 12.63
C ALA A 174 6.25 11.14 11.17
N VAL A 175 5.33 10.86 10.23
CA VAL A 175 5.53 11.02 8.79
C VAL A 175 6.12 12.41 8.49
N LYS A 176 7.22 12.44 7.73
CA LYS A 176 7.82 13.69 7.26
C LYS A 176 7.27 14.01 5.89
N LEU A 177 6.59 15.14 5.80
CA LEU A 177 6.04 15.65 4.55
C LEU A 177 7.14 16.39 3.74
N PRO A 178 7.13 16.31 2.41
CA PRO A 178 7.93 17.17 1.55
C PRO A 178 7.64 18.65 1.84
N ALA A 179 8.62 19.52 1.66
CA ALA A 179 8.48 20.96 1.93
C ALA A 179 7.40 21.65 1.07
N THR A 180 7.09 21.05 -0.08
CA THR A 180 6.08 21.49 -1.04
C THR A 180 4.67 21.04 -0.70
N THR A 181 4.48 20.23 0.35
CA THR A 181 3.15 19.78 0.76
C THR A 181 2.39 20.93 1.41
N THR A 182 1.33 21.37 0.75
CA THR A 182 0.45 22.42 1.29
C THR A 182 -0.82 21.86 1.91
N ASN A 183 -1.28 20.68 1.48
CA ASN A 183 -2.52 20.07 1.94
C ASN A 183 -2.36 18.60 2.30
N VAL A 184 -2.96 18.17 3.41
CA VAL A 184 -3.04 16.76 3.81
C VAL A 184 -4.47 16.40 4.21
N ARG A 185 -5.01 15.35 3.58
CA ARG A 185 -6.28 14.72 3.92
C ARG A 185 -5.99 13.45 4.71
N ILE A 186 -6.16 13.50 6.02
CA ILE A 186 -5.96 12.34 6.89
C ILE A 186 -7.25 11.52 6.92
N VAL A 187 -7.14 10.24 6.59
CA VAL A 187 -8.24 9.26 6.58
C VAL A 187 -7.97 8.26 7.70
N PRO A 188 -8.51 8.49 8.92
CA PRO A 188 -8.33 7.56 10.03
C PRO A 188 -9.26 6.35 9.93
N ASP A 189 -8.79 5.22 10.46
CA ASP A 189 -9.66 4.12 10.85
C ASP A 189 -10.63 4.60 11.94
N ASN A 190 -11.83 4.02 11.96
CA ASN A 190 -12.93 4.42 12.83
C ASN A 190 -12.86 3.85 14.26
N ASP A 191 -11.66 3.53 14.72
CA ASP A 191 -11.39 3.18 16.11
C ASP A 191 -10.73 4.32 16.90
N PHE A 192 -10.59 4.12 18.21
CA PHE A 192 -9.97 5.13 19.08
C PHE A 192 -8.51 5.42 18.69
N ALA A 193 -7.74 4.39 18.31
CA ALA A 193 -6.33 4.53 18.00
C ALA A 193 -6.11 5.35 16.71
N GLY A 194 -6.84 5.02 15.65
CA GLY A 194 -6.82 5.72 14.36
C GLY A 194 -7.26 7.18 14.50
N ARG A 195 -8.41 7.42 15.16
CA ARG A 195 -8.92 8.78 15.42
C ARG A 195 -7.94 9.63 16.23
N SER A 196 -7.34 9.04 17.27
CA SER A 196 -6.36 9.70 18.13
C SER A 196 -5.04 10.01 17.39
N ALA A 197 -4.57 9.06 16.55
CA ALA A 197 -3.39 9.25 15.71
C ALA A 197 -3.59 10.37 14.68
N ALA A 198 -4.73 10.40 14.00
CA ALA A 198 -5.06 11.44 13.04
C ALA A 198 -5.13 12.83 13.67
N LEU A 199 -5.70 12.95 14.88
CA LEU A 199 -5.72 14.23 15.59
C LEU A 199 -4.30 14.72 15.92
N ARG A 200 -3.44 13.85 16.46
CA ARG A 200 -2.05 14.23 16.77
C ARG A 200 -1.27 14.61 15.52
N ALA A 201 -1.39 13.82 14.45
CA ALA A 201 -0.78 14.11 13.16
C ALA A 201 -1.27 15.45 12.60
N GLY A 202 -2.58 15.70 12.64
CA GLY A 202 -3.17 16.95 12.18
C GLY A 202 -2.65 18.17 12.93
N VAL A 203 -2.62 18.13 14.27
CA VAL A 203 -2.05 19.22 15.09
C VAL A 203 -0.59 19.48 14.71
N LYS A 204 0.20 18.44 14.49
CA LYS A 204 1.61 18.58 14.13
C LYS A 204 1.80 19.17 12.72
N PHE A 205 1.04 18.71 11.73
CA PHE A 205 1.14 19.21 10.36
C PHE A 205 0.62 20.65 10.24
N THR A 206 -0.44 21.02 10.96
CA THR A 206 -0.89 22.42 11.02
C THR A 206 0.19 23.35 11.59
N LYS A 207 0.95 22.90 12.61
CA LYS A 207 2.11 23.67 13.13
C LYS A 207 3.24 23.84 12.12
N GLN A 208 3.27 23.01 11.07
CA GLN A 208 4.22 23.12 9.96
C GLN A 208 3.69 23.99 8.81
N GLY A 209 2.51 24.60 8.96
CA GLY A 209 1.89 25.43 7.93
C GLY A 209 1.08 24.65 6.88
N VAL A 210 0.83 23.36 7.13
CA VAL A 210 0.06 22.49 6.22
C VAL A 210 -1.44 22.59 6.55
N PHE A 211 -2.27 22.76 5.53
CA PHE A 211 -3.73 22.67 5.69
C PHE A 211 -4.14 21.21 5.86
N VAL A 212 -4.81 20.89 6.96
CA VAL A 212 -5.20 19.53 7.31
C VAL A 212 -6.71 19.38 7.26
N HIS A 213 -7.17 18.36 6.55
CA HIS A 213 -8.55 17.89 6.58
C HIS A 213 -8.61 16.50 7.21
N LEU A 214 -9.52 16.29 8.16
CA LEU A 214 -9.80 14.96 8.70
C LEU A 214 -11.01 14.38 7.97
N ASN A 215 -10.75 13.46 7.05
CA ASN A 215 -11.76 12.79 6.24
C ASN A 215 -12.21 11.53 6.98
N ARG A 216 -13.15 11.69 7.92
CA ARG A 216 -13.72 10.57 8.67
C ARG A 216 -14.63 9.74 7.78
N LEU A 217 -14.54 8.43 7.96
CA LEU A 217 -15.49 7.48 7.38
C LEU A 217 -16.83 7.55 8.13
N PRO A 218 -17.96 7.25 7.46
CA PRO A 218 -19.22 6.97 8.14
C PRO A 218 -19.04 5.93 9.26
N ASP A 219 -19.72 6.12 10.39
CA ASP A 219 -19.47 5.33 11.62
C ASP A 219 -19.74 3.83 11.45
N GLU A 220 -20.50 3.43 10.44
CA GLU A 220 -20.80 2.04 10.10
C GLU A 220 -19.61 1.28 9.46
N PHE A 221 -18.58 1.98 8.98
CA PHE A 221 -17.39 1.35 8.39
C PHE A 221 -16.21 1.46 9.34
N LYS A 222 -15.53 0.35 9.61
CA LYS A 222 -14.35 0.33 10.48
C LYS A 222 -13.15 1.00 9.81
N ASP A 223 -12.92 0.69 8.54
CA ASP A 223 -11.76 1.13 7.77
C ASP A 223 -12.13 1.39 6.31
N TYR A 224 -11.21 1.97 5.54
CA TYR A 224 -11.51 2.43 4.19
C TYR A 224 -11.63 1.24 3.22
N ASN A 225 -10.97 0.12 3.50
CA ASN A 225 -11.17 -1.09 2.72
C ASN A 225 -12.57 -1.69 2.91
N GLU A 226 -13.11 -1.68 4.13
CA GLU A 226 -14.49 -2.09 4.38
C GLU A 226 -15.48 -1.20 3.63
N PHE A 227 -15.28 0.12 3.66
CA PHE A 227 -16.07 1.06 2.86
C PHE A 227 -16.02 0.74 1.36
N LEU A 228 -14.82 0.47 0.81
CA LEU A 228 -14.67 0.06 -0.58
C LEU A 228 -15.45 -1.21 -0.90
N LEU A 229 -15.31 -2.25 -0.07
CA LEU A 229 -15.99 -3.53 -0.29
C LEU A 229 -17.51 -3.36 -0.30
N HIS A 230 -18.04 -2.54 0.62
CA HIS A 230 -19.46 -2.20 0.65
C HIS A 230 -19.90 -1.40 -0.59
N HIS A 231 -19.11 -0.40 -1.00
CA HIS A 231 -19.37 0.40 -2.19
C HIS A 231 -19.42 -0.46 -3.46
N LEU A 232 -18.53 -1.46 -3.59
CA LEU A 232 -18.52 -2.39 -4.71
C LEU A 232 -19.68 -3.40 -4.70
N ALA A 233 -20.23 -3.71 -3.51
CA ALA A 233 -21.35 -4.63 -3.36
C ALA A 233 -22.72 -3.93 -3.51
N SER A 234 -22.77 -2.61 -3.39
CA SER A 234 -23.99 -1.82 -3.56
C SER A 234 -24.31 -1.70 -5.05
N PRO A 235 -25.54 -2.03 -5.50
CA PRO A 235 -25.94 -1.73 -6.87
C PRO A 235 -25.86 -0.23 -7.08
N VAL A 236 -25.12 0.21 -8.09
CA VAL A 236 -25.13 1.60 -8.54
C VAL A 236 -26.58 1.93 -8.90
N SER A 237 -27.28 2.71 -8.09
CA SER A 237 -28.48 3.40 -8.56
C SER A 237 -28.02 4.25 -9.74
N PRO A 238 -28.57 4.08 -10.96
CA PRO A 238 -28.26 4.99 -12.05
C PRO A 238 -28.65 6.38 -11.56
N GLU A 239 -27.66 7.27 -11.46
CA GLU A 239 -27.91 8.68 -11.24
C GLU A 239 -28.92 9.13 -12.29
N ALA A 240 -30.03 9.72 -11.82
CA ALA A 240 -31.02 10.31 -12.69
C ALA A 240 -30.34 11.38 -13.55
N ASP A 241 -30.44 11.20 -14.86
CA ASP A 241 -30.00 12.16 -15.86
C ASP A 241 -30.65 13.53 -15.58
N PRO A 242 -29.87 14.58 -15.25
CA PRO A 242 -30.41 15.93 -15.13
C PRO A 242 -30.53 16.50 -16.55
N GLY A 243 -31.55 16.09 -17.30
CA GLY A 243 -31.56 16.37 -18.73
C GLY A 243 -32.84 16.12 -19.48
N GLU A 244 -34.01 16.51 -18.96
CA GLU A 244 -35.17 16.79 -19.83
C GLU A 244 -36.03 17.92 -19.24
N GLU A 245 -35.51 19.16 -19.32
CA GLU A 245 -36.40 20.30 -19.56
C GLU A 245 -36.82 20.25 -21.04
N SER A 246 -37.92 19.56 -21.33
CA SER A 246 -38.66 19.79 -22.58
C SER A 246 -39.71 20.87 -22.31
N GLY A 247 -39.45 22.07 -22.83
CA GLY A 247 -40.48 23.09 -22.94
C GLY A 247 -41.60 22.65 -23.90
N ALA A 248 -42.84 22.88 -23.47
CA ALA A 248 -43.98 23.33 -24.27
C ALA A 248 -45.13 23.70 -23.32
#